data_AF-A0A1W9TJ09-F1
#
_entry.id   AF-A0A1W9TJ09-F1
#
_cell.length_a   1.000
_cell.length_b   1.000
_cell.length_c   1.000
_cell.angle_alpha   90.00
_cell.angle_beta   90.00
_cell.angle_gamma   90.00
#
_symmetry.space_group_name_H-M   'P 1'
#
loop_
_entity.id
_entity.type
_entity.pdbx_description
1 polymer ?
#
loop_
_entity_poly.entity_id
_entity_poly.type
_entity_poly.pdbx_seq_one_letter_code
_entity_poly.pdbx_strand_id
1 'polypeptide(L)'
;MLPSLKIFRIFPCIQILPQNRKKAYHLAAVIASNFSYVLIKMSHDIYEELDIKEFKHLIDLSINSLKNIKEKGLKNALTGPVARNDIEVINEEKKEFQKIFGNTEIYDFFIKLLYSIRED
;
A
#
# COMPACT_ATOMS: atom_id res chain seq x y z
N MET A 1 25.26 31.33 3.25
CA MET A 1 23.89 31.46 3.80
C MET A 1 23.38 30.06 4.11
N LEU A 2 23.40 29.64 5.37
CA LEU A 2 22.87 28.32 5.76
C LEU A 2 21.35 28.31 5.50
N PRO A 3 20.79 27.32 4.78
CA PRO A 3 19.35 27.26 4.59
C PRO A 3 18.71 27.10 5.97
N SER A 4 17.83 28.03 6.33
CA SER A 4 17.16 28.05 7.64
C SER A 4 16.42 26.74 7.86
N LEU A 5 16.91 25.87 8.75
CA LEU A 5 16.18 24.69 9.20
C LEU A 5 14.92 25.17 9.94
N LYS A 6 13.74 24.84 9.42
CA LYS A 6 12.46 25.00 10.13
C LYS A 6 12.00 23.63 10.60
N ILE A 7 11.60 23.54 11.86
CA ILE A 7 11.10 22.32 12.49
C ILE A 7 9.67 22.08 12.00
N PHE A 8 9.38 20.91 11.42
CA PHE A 8 8.03 20.50 11.05
C PHE A 8 7.56 19.40 12.01
N ARG A 9 6.40 19.62 12.63
CA ARG A 9 5.84 18.74 13.67
C ARG A 9 4.65 17.99 13.08
N ILE A 10 4.79 16.69 12.82
CA ILE A 10 3.67 15.81 12.47
C ILE A 10 3.83 14.52 13.30
N PHE A 11 2.77 14.18 14.05
CA PHE A 11 2.71 13.16 15.12
C PHE A 11 3.27 11.77 14.75
N PRO A 12 3.84 10.98 15.71
CA PRO A 12 4.26 11.31 17.08
C PRO A 12 5.78 11.62 17.19
N CYS A 13 6.51 11.66 16.07
CA CYS A 13 7.95 11.90 16.04
C CYS A 13 8.27 13.25 15.38
N ILE A 14 9.04 14.11 16.07
CA ILE A 14 9.47 15.39 15.50
C ILE A 14 10.64 15.13 14.54
N GLN A 15 10.42 15.36 13.25
CA GLN A 15 11.44 15.25 12.21
C GLN A 15 11.87 16.66 11.77
N ILE A 16 13.17 16.96 11.86
CA ILE A 16 13.71 18.24 11.37
C ILE A 16 14.17 18.04 9.93
N LEU A 17 13.52 18.72 8.98
CA LEU A 17 13.73 18.54 7.55
C LEU A 17 14.02 19.88 6.85
N PRO A 18 14.94 19.91 5.88
CA PRO A 18 15.09 21.05 4.97
C PRO A 18 13.79 21.36 4.22
N GLN A 19 13.53 22.64 3.94
CA GLN A 19 12.28 23.09 3.32
C GLN A 19 12.02 22.46 1.94
N ASN A 20 13.09 22.23 1.16
CA ASN A 20 12.97 21.57 -0.15
C ASN A 20 12.54 20.10 -0.05
N ARG A 21 12.66 19.45 1.12
CA ARG A 21 12.20 18.07 1.34
C ARG A 21 10.77 17.97 1.86
N LYS A 22 10.14 19.09 2.22
CA LYS A 22 8.77 19.10 2.78
C LYS A 22 7.75 18.43 1.86
N LYS A 23 7.83 18.68 0.55
CA LYS A 23 6.91 18.09 -0.44
C LYS A 23 7.05 16.56 -0.50
N ALA A 24 8.28 16.04 -0.54
CA ALA A 24 8.54 14.61 -0.55
C ALA A 24 8.10 13.93 0.75
N TYR A 25 8.36 14.55 1.90
CA TYR A 25 7.87 14.06 3.19
C TYR A 25 6.34 13.99 3.23
N HIS A 26 5.65 15.04 2.77
CA HIS A 26 4.20 15.05 2.71
C HIS A 26 3.67 13.98 1.75
N LEU A 27 4.31 13.79 0.60
CA LEU A 27 3.97 12.72 -0.34
C LEU A 27 4.07 11.34 0.31
N ALA A 28 5.14 11.07 1.09
CA ALA A 28 5.28 9.82 1.83
C ALA A 28 4.12 9.62 2.83
N ALA A 29 3.70 10.68 3.53
CA ALA A 29 2.54 10.64 4.41
C ALA A 29 1.25 10.34 3.62
N VAL A 30 1.02 11.02 2.48
CA VAL A 30 -0.14 10.80 1.61
C VAL A 30 -0.21 9.35 1.11
N ILE A 31 0.92 8.77 0.69
CA ILE A 31 1.00 7.37 0.26
C ILE A 31 0.65 6.43 1.43
N ALA A 32 1.16 6.70 2.63
CA ALA A 32 0.93 5.85 3.79
C ALA A 32 -0.50 5.97 4.38
N SER A 33 -1.14 7.14 4.31
CA SER A 33 -2.42 7.41 4.98
C SER A 33 -3.62 7.63 4.06
N ASN A 34 -3.44 8.30 2.93
CA ASN A 34 -4.56 8.67 2.06
C ASN A 34 -4.77 7.65 0.95
N PHE A 35 -3.69 7.09 0.39
CA PHE A 35 -3.82 6.06 -0.63
C PHE A 35 -4.37 4.75 -0.06
N SER A 36 -4.27 4.51 1.25
CA SER A 36 -4.94 3.37 1.88
C SER A 36 -6.47 3.44 1.73
N TYR A 37 -7.09 4.63 1.72
CA TYR A 37 -8.53 4.77 1.44
C TYR A 37 -8.87 4.31 0.02
N VAL A 38 -7.99 4.58 -0.95
CA VAL A 38 -8.17 4.13 -2.34
C VAL A 38 -8.07 2.62 -2.43
N LEU A 39 -7.08 2.00 -1.76
CA LEU A 39 -6.94 0.54 -1.72
C LEU A 39 -8.19 -0.13 -1.10
N ILE A 40 -8.70 0.43 -0.01
CA ILE A 40 -9.93 -0.05 0.64
C ILE A 40 -11.14 0.11 -0.27
N LYS A 41 -11.28 1.24 -0.97
CA LYS A 41 -12.36 1.46 -1.95
C LYS A 41 -12.28 0.44 -3.10
N MET A 42 -11.09 0.18 -3.65
CA MET A 42 -10.94 -0.83 -4.70
C MET A 42 -11.35 -2.23 -4.23
N SER A 43 -10.98 -2.62 -3.00
CA SER A 43 -11.44 -3.90 -2.43
C SER A 43 -12.95 -3.93 -2.20
N HIS A 44 -13.56 -2.79 -1.82
CA HIS A 44 -15.00 -2.66 -1.66
C HIS A 44 -15.74 -2.84 -2.98
N ASP A 45 -15.21 -2.27 -4.06
CA ASP A 45 -15.83 -2.33 -5.39
C ASP A 45 -15.88 -3.77 -5.91
N ILE A 46 -14.84 -4.56 -5.62
CA ILE A 46 -14.83 -6.01 -5.90
C ILE A 46 -15.92 -6.71 -5.08
N TYR A 47 -16.13 -6.34 -3.82
CA TYR A 47 -17.19 -6.93 -2.99
C TYR A 47 -18.58 -6.56 -3.50
N GLU A 48 -18.77 -5.33 -3.99
CA GLU A 48 -20.03 -4.90 -4.62
C GLU A 48 -20.32 -5.70 -5.88
N GLU A 49 -19.33 -5.93 -6.76
CA GLU A 49 -19.49 -6.79 -7.95
C GLU A 49 -19.82 -8.25 -7.61
N LEU A 50 -19.45 -8.72 -6.42
CA LEU A 50 -19.74 -10.06 -5.92
C LEU A 50 -21.05 -10.12 -5.10
N ASP A 51 -21.79 -9.02 -4.97
CA ASP A 51 -22.97 -8.89 -4.09
C ASP A 51 -22.70 -9.22 -2.60
N ILE A 52 -21.45 -9.03 -2.13
CA ILE A 52 -21.03 -9.31 -0.76
C ILE A 52 -21.17 -8.06 0.11
N LYS A 53 -22.05 -8.11 1.11
CA LYS A 53 -22.35 -6.96 1.97
C LYS A 53 -21.39 -6.76 3.15
N GLU A 54 -20.75 -7.83 3.62
CA GLU A 54 -19.93 -7.76 4.84
C GLU A 54 -18.48 -7.42 4.54
N PHE A 55 -18.16 -6.12 4.52
CA PHE A 55 -16.84 -5.61 4.15
C PHE A 55 -15.86 -5.42 5.33
N LYS A 56 -16.36 -5.35 6.57
CA LYS A 56 -15.55 -4.90 7.72
C LYS A 56 -14.32 -5.78 7.96
N HIS A 57 -14.42 -7.08 7.71
CA HIS A 57 -13.30 -7.99 7.89
C HIS A 57 -12.08 -7.63 7.02
N LEU A 58 -12.28 -7.02 5.83
CA LEU A 58 -11.17 -6.59 4.98
C LEU A 58 -10.41 -5.39 5.56
N ILE A 59 -11.11 -4.54 6.33
CA ILE A 59 -10.48 -3.45 7.08
C ILE A 59 -9.61 -4.05 8.19
N ASP A 60 -10.12 -5.04 8.93
CA ASP A 60 -9.35 -5.74 9.98
C ASP A 60 -8.13 -6.46 9.40
N LEU A 61 -8.26 -7.07 8.22
CA LEU A 61 -7.15 -7.68 7.48
C LEU A 61 -6.07 -6.64 7.13
N SER A 62 -6.48 -5.46 6.68
CA SER A 62 -5.57 -4.36 6.36
C SER A 62 -4.86 -3.82 7.61
N ILE A 63 -5.58 -3.68 8.72
CA ILE A 63 -5.01 -3.27 10.02
C ILE A 63 -3.97 -4.29 10.49
N ASN A 64 -4.26 -5.59 10.39
CA ASN A 64 -3.32 -6.64 10.77
C ASN A 64 -2.08 -6.65 9.88
N SER A 65 -2.22 -6.36 8.58
CA SER A 65 -1.09 -6.20 7.67
C SER A 65 -0.18 -5.05 8.09
N LEU A 66 -0.74 -3.89 8.46
CA LEU A 66 0.02 -2.75 8.99
C LEU A 66 0.72 -3.07 10.31
N LYS A 67 0.07 -3.83 11.21
CA LYS A 67 0.70 -4.31 12.46
C LYS A 67 1.89 -5.23 12.15
N ASN A 68 1.73 -6.19 11.25
CA ASN A 68 2.81 -7.08 10.84
C ASN A 68 4.00 -6.30 10.26
N ILE A 69 3.75 -5.30 9.40
CA ILE A 69 4.81 -4.44 8.85
C ILE A 69 5.55 -3.70 9.98
N LYS A 70 4.81 -3.17 10.96
CA LYS A 70 5.40 -2.48 12.12
C LYS A 70 6.27 -3.39 12.98
N GLU A 71 5.87 -4.64 13.16
CA GLU A 71 6.55 -5.61 14.04
C GLU A 71 7.72 -6.32 13.36
N LYS A 72 7.58 -6.67 12.08
CA LYS A 72 8.49 -7.57 11.35
C LYS A 72 9.31 -6.87 10.26
N GLY A 73 8.93 -5.64 9.90
CA GLY A 73 9.44 -4.93 8.72
C GLY A 73 8.76 -5.39 7.42
N LEU A 74 8.94 -4.62 6.34
CA LEU A 74 8.27 -4.86 5.05
C LEU A 74 8.53 -6.26 4.48
N LYS A 75 9.81 -6.65 4.32
CA LYS A 75 10.19 -7.94 3.74
C LYS A 75 9.57 -9.13 4.49
N ASN A 76 9.75 -9.18 5.81
CA ASN A 76 9.31 -10.32 6.62
C ASN A 76 7.79 -10.33 6.87
N ALA A 77 7.11 -9.20 6.68
CA ALA A 77 5.65 -9.12 6.76
C ALA A 77 4.95 -9.49 5.45
N LEU A 78 5.67 -9.47 4.33
CA LEU A 78 5.12 -9.82 3.02
C LEU A 78 4.65 -11.27 3.00
N THR A 79 3.39 -11.47 2.60
CA THR A 79 2.76 -12.78 2.42
C THR A 79 2.02 -12.83 1.07
N GLY A 80 1.21 -13.85 0.83
CA GLY A 80 0.42 -13.97 -0.41
C GLY A 80 1.17 -14.57 -1.59
N PRO A 81 0.58 -14.51 -2.80
CA PRO A 81 1.10 -15.17 -4.01
C PRO A 81 2.53 -14.73 -4.37
N VAL A 82 2.84 -13.43 -4.30
CA VAL A 82 4.18 -12.90 -4.61
C VAL A 82 5.24 -13.45 -3.67
N ALA A 83 4.95 -13.54 -2.36
CA ALA A 83 5.89 -14.10 -1.38
C ALA A 83 6.24 -15.57 -1.67
N ARG A 84 5.28 -16.35 -2.17
CA ARG A 84 5.44 -17.76 -2.52
C ARG A 84 5.86 -18.02 -3.98
N ASN A 85 6.00 -16.97 -4.78
CA ASN A 85 6.24 -17.06 -6.23
C ASN A 85 5.15 -17.82 -7.01
N ASP A 86 3.89 -17.65 -6.60
CA ASP A 86 2.75 -18.34 -7.18
C ASP A 86 2.26 -17.61 -8.45
N ILE A 87 2.99 -17.82 -9.54
CA ILE A 87 2.80 -17.08 -10.81
C ILE A 87 1.42 -17.36 -11.42
N GLU A 88 0.90 -18.58 -11.23
CA GLU A 88 -0.42 -18.96 -11.73
C GLU A 88 -1.52 -18.12 -11.06
N VAL A 89 -1.53 -18.07 -9.72
CA VAL A 89 -2.49 -17.26 -8.96
C VAL A 89 -2.37 -15.76 -9.31
N ILE A 90 -1.15 -15.23 -9.44
CA ILE A 90 -0.95 -13.82 -9.84
C ILE A 90 -1.57 -13.52 -11.21
N ASN A 91 -1.42 -14.45 -12.16
CA ASN A 91 -1.99 -14.27 -13.50
C ASN A 91 -3.51 -14.39 -13.51
N GLU A 92 -4.09 -15.23 -12.66
CA GLU A 92 -5.54 -15.34 -12.49
C GLU A 92 -6.13 -14.09 -11.84
N GLU A 93 -5.53 -13.63 -10.74
CA GLU A 93 -5.89 -12.37 -10.07
C GLU A 93 -5.78 -11.17 -11.03
N LYS A 94 -4.75 -11.12 -11.89
CA LYS A 94 -4.60 -10.09 -12.92
C LYS A 94 -5.76 -10.10 -13.92
N LYS A 95 -6.22 -11.28 -14.35
CA LYS A 95 -7.37 -11.40 -15.26
C LYS A 95 -8.65 -10.93 -14.60
N GLU A 96 -8.89 -11.28 -13.34
CA GLU A 96 -10.06 -10.79 -12.59
C GLU A 96 -9.98 -9.27 -12.38
N PHE A 97 -8.81 -8.74 -12.03
CA PHE A 97 -8.58 -7.31 -11.93
C PHE A 97 -8.91 -6.60 -13.26
N GLN A 98 -8.45 -7.14 -14.40
CA GLN A 98 -8.74 -6.57 -15.71
C GLN A 98 -10.24 -6.55 -16.03
N LYS A 99 -10.98 -7.61 -15.67
CA LYS A 99 -12.43 -7.68 -15.91
C LYS A 99 -13.16 -6.60 -15.12
N ILE A 100 -12.75 -6.35 -13.88
CA ILE A 100 -13.43 -5.41 -12.96
C ILE A 100 -13.03 -3.96 -13.26
N PHE A 101 -11.75 -3.68 -13.49
CA PHE A 101 -11.23 -2.30 -13.61
C PHE A 101 -10.89 -1.88 -15.05
N GLY A 102 -11.04 -2.78 -16.03
CA GLY A 102 -10.85 -2.51 -17.45
C GLY A 102 -9.39 -2.37 -17.92
N ASN A 103 -8.41 -2.46 -17.03
CA ASN A 103 -6.97 -2.43 -17.33
C ASN A 103 -6.17 -3.15 -16.23
N THR A 104 -4.84 -3.28 -16.41
CA THR A 104 -3.97 -3.94 -15.42
C THR A 104 -2.82 -3.07 -14.92
N GLU A 105 -2.75 -1.79 -15.30
CA GLU A 105 -1.58 -0.94 -15.05
C GLU A 105 -1.26 -0.82 -13.55
N ILE A 106 -2.30 -0.61 -12.75
CA ILE A 106 -2.17 -0.48 -11.28
C ILE A 106 -1.80 -1.83 -10.65
N TYR A 107 -2.42 -2.93 -11.09
CA TYR A 107 -2.09 -4.27 -10.59
C TYR A 107 -0.63 -4.62 -10.89
N ASP A 108 -0.19 -4.42 -12.14
CA ASP A 108 1.18 -4.67 -12.58
C ASP A 108 2.19 -3.81 -11.81
N PHE A 109 1.86 -2.53 -11.57
CA PHE A 109 2.66 -1.64 -10.76
C PHE A 109 2.83 -2.16 -9.32
N PHE A 110 1.74 -2.59 -8.67
CA PHE A 110 1.82 -3.15 -7.32
C PHE A 110 2.57 -4.47 -7.26
N ILE A 111 2.32 -5.40 -8.18
CA ILE A 111 3.05 -6.68 -8.24
C ILE A 111 4.55 -6.44 -8.38
N LYS A 112 4.97 -5.51 -9.26
CA LYS A 112 6.38 -5.14 -9.40
C LYS A 112 6.99 -4.64 -8.08
N LEU A 113 6.28 -3.78 -7.33
CA LEU A 113 6.76 -3.29 -6.04
C LEU A 113 6.79 -4.38 -4.95
N LEU A 114 5.85 -5.32 -4.98
CA LEU A 114 5.86 -6.46 -4.06
C LEU A 114 7.05 -7.38 -4.33
N TYR A 115 7.43 -7.59 -5.59
CA TYR A 115 8.65 -8.31 -5.95
C TYR A 115 9.91 -7.58 -5.48
N SER A 116 10.00 -6.25 -5.61
CA SER A 116 11.17 -5.52 -5.08
C SER A 116 11.29 -5.65 -3.56
N ILE A 117 10.18 -5.59 -2.82
CA ILE A 117 10.17 -5.83 -1.37
C ILE A 117 10.64 -7.25 -1.02
N ARG A 118 10.31 -8.24 -1.84
CA ARG A 118 10.73 -9.64 -1.62
C ARG A 118 12.24 -9.82 -1.85
N GLU A 119 12.81 -9.10 -2.81
CA GLU A 119 14.21 -9.22 -3.23
C GLU A 119 15.16 -8.41 -2.32
N ASP A 120 14.73 -7.25 -1.81
CA ASP A 120 15.44 -6.39 -0.83
C ASP A 120 15.71 -7.12 0.49
#